data_AF-A0A7S2P7P8-F1
#
_entry.id   AF-A0A7S2P7P8-F1
#
_cell.length_a   1.000
_cell.length_b   1.000
_cell.length_c   1.000
_cell.angle_alpha   90.00
_cell.angle_beta   90.00
_cell.angle_gamma   90.00
#
_symmetry.space_group_name_H-M   'P 1'
#
loop_
_entity.id
_entity.type
_entity.pdbx_description
1 polymer ?
#
loop_
_entity_poly.entity_id
_entity_poly.type
_entity_poly.pdbx_seq_one_letter_code
_entity_poly.pdbx_strand_id
1 'polypeptide(L)'
;MLFRCMAAFAVLAAAAPTCEAFSTNPTPLAIKPSTSTQQRTNKSALFMGPPTDPSAPATDLYGEGSRKYRRTVYTHDQWVKHRSPDRFVNNLSTLFNSGIYKNVGKEVVFTTSVAIFVWAWNLLVGGYQDLSGVAHDPIIQGEWAKIVGLPLQAFTTVSPSLGLLLAFRTNSSYKRWDEARKFW
;
A
#
# COMPACT_ATOMS: atom_id res chain seq x y z
N MET A 1 48.22 -15.66 3.90
CA MET A 1 48.07 -14.22 4.13
C MET A 1 46.89 -13.74 3.29
N LEU A 2 45.72 -13.66 3.91
CA LEU A 2 45.06 -12.42 4.36
C LEU A 2 44.12 -11.87 3.27
N PHE A 3 42.82 -12.24 3.34
CA PHE A 3 41.70 -11.38 3.77
C PHE A 3 41.20 -10.45 2.64
N ARG A 4 40.08 -10.79 1.97
CA ARG A 4 38.73 -10.25 2.25
C ARG A 4 38.65 -8.72 2.26
N CYS A 5 38.03 -8.13 1.23
CA CYS A 5 37.36 -6.83 1.34
C CYS A 5 36.01 -6.89 0.61
N MET A 6 34.96 -7.14 1.38
CA MET A 6 33.58 -6.78 1.05
C MET A 6 33.44 -5.27 1.16
N ALA A 7 32.88 -4.60 0.17
CA ALA A 7 32.43 -3.22 0.28
C ALA A 7 30.97 -3.21 0.74
N ALA A 8 30.78 -2.76 1.98
CA ALA A 8 29.48 -2.48 2.58
C ALA A 8 28.96 -1.11 2.11
N PHE A 9 27.69 -1.03 1.74
CA PHE A 9 26.99 0.25 1.59
C PHE A 9 26.04 0.44 2.78
N ALA A 10 26.25 1.56 3.47
CA ALA A 10 25.60 1.95 4.71
C ALA A 10 24.15 2.38 4.48
N VAL A 11 23.24 1.88 5.33
CA VAL A 11 21.87 2.38 5.45
C VAL A 11 21.84 3.39 6.59
N LEU A 12 21.56 4.65 6.26
CA LEU A 12 21.38 5.72 7.23
C LEU A 12 19.98 5.62 7.85
N ALA A 13 19.91 5.14 9.09
CA ALA A 13 18.71 5.11 9.90
C ALA A 13 18.56 6.44 10.65
N ALA A 14 17.51 7.20 10.37
CA ALA A 14 17.11 8.33 11.20
C ALA A 14 16.06 7.85 12.22
N ALA A 15 16.51 7.62 13.46
CA ALA A 15 15.66 7.45 14.62
C ALA A 15 15.38 8.82 15.24
N ALA A 16 14.11 9.14 15.49
CA ALA A 16 13.72 10.26 16.33
C ALA A 16 12.82 9.73 17.47
N PRO A 17 13.25 9.84 18.74
CA PRO A 17 12.43 9.53 19.90
C PRO A 17 11.71 10.81 20.36
N THR A 18 10.42 10.72 20.69
CA THR A 18 9.80 11.70 21.59
C THR A 18 8.83 10.98 22.54
N CYS A 19 9.34 10.74 23.75
CA CYS A 19 8.52 10.70 24.96
C CYS A 19 8.09 12.13 25.28
N GLU A 20 6.82 12.35 25.66
CA GLU A 20 6.34 13.24 26.74
C GLU A 20 4.86 12.83 26.98
N ALA A 21 4.51 12.14 28.07
CA ALA A 21 4.38 12.60 29.46
C ALA A 21 3.13 13.49 29.70
N PHE A 22 2.09 12.81 30.20
CA PHE A 22 1.07 13.21 31.17
C PHE A 22 1.03 14.68 31.62
N SER A 23 -0.09 15.37 31.35
CA SER A 23 -0.48 16.60 32.07
C SER A 23 -1.94 16.54 32.46
N THR A 24 -2.17 16.49 33.77
CA THR A 24 -3.45 16.69 34.45
C THR A 24 -3.56 18.15 34.87
N ASN A 25 -4.62 18.84 34.45
CA ASN A 25 -5.38 19.68 35.37
C ASN A 25 -6.77 20.02 34.80
N PRO A 26 -7.82 20.01 35.65
CA PRO A 26 -9.19 20.27 35.25
C PRO A 26 -9.51 21.76 35.38
N THR A 27 -10.31 22.30 34.46
CA THR A 27 -11.15 23.46 34.77
C THR A 27 -12.44 23.37 33.96
N PRO A 28 -13.60 23.53 34.61
CA PRO A 28 -14.91 23.40 33.97
C PRO A 28 -15.25 24.71 33.25
N LEU A 29 -16.11 24.64 32.23
CA LEU A 29 -17.33 25.44 32.12
C LEU A 29 -17.97 25.37 30.72
N ALA A 30 -19.28 25.53 30.73
CA ALA A 30 -20.19 25.86 29.62
C ALA A 30 -20.60 24.72 28.66
N ILE A 31 -21.52 23.88 29.15
CA ILE A 31 -22.44 23.11 28.32
C ILE A 31 -23.38 24.11 27.61
N LYS A 32 -23.16 24.36 26.31
CA LYS A 32 -24.21 24.83 25.41
C LYS A 32 -24.95 23.59 24.89
N PRO A 33 -26.27 23.44 25.07
CA PRO A 33 -27.00 22.36 24.42
C PRO A 33 -27.09 22.71 22.94
N SER A 34 -26.17 22.20 22.12
CA SER A 34 -26.38 22.12 20.69
C SER A 34 -27.40 21.01 20.47
N THR A 35 -28.62 21.41 20.10
CA THR A 35 -29.64 20.50 19.59
C THR A 35 -29.14 19.92 18.27
N SER A 36 -28.28 18.89 18.35
CA SER A 36 -27.94 18.07 17.20
C SER A 36 -29.22 17.34 16.80
N THR A 37 -29.84 17.81 15.73
CA THR A 37 -30.85 17.04 15.02
C THR A 37 -30.12 15.80 14.48
N GLN A 38 -30.12 14.74 15.29
CA GLN A 38 -29.64 13.43 14.89
C GLN A 38 -30.55 12.94 13.76
N GLN A 39 -30.13 13.19 12.51
CA GLN A 39 -30.67 12.46 11.37
C GLN A 39 -30.43 10.98 11.67
N ARG A 40 -31.48 10.27 12.09
CA ARG A 40 -31.52 8.81 12.11
C ARG A 40 -31.35 8.35 10.66
N THR A 41 -30.10 8.17 10.24
CA THR A 41 -29.83 7.32 9.10
C THR A 41 -30.33 5.94 9.48
N ASN A 42 -31.31 5.40 8.75
CA ASN A 42 -31.78 4.02 8.84
C ASN A 42 -30.64 3.07 8.46
N LYS A 43 -29.59 3.03 9.28
CA LYS A 43 -28.54 2.03 9.21
C LYS A 43 -29.08 0.86 10.01
N SER A 44 -29.43 -0.20 9.30
CA SER A 44 -29.65 -1.54 9.84
C SER A 44 -28.74 -1.78 11.05
N ALA A 45 -29.27 -2.33 12.15
CA ALA A 45 -28.59 -2.53 13.44
C ALA A 45 -27.25 -3.31 13.40
N LEU A 46 -26.82 -3.73 12.21
CA LEU A 46 -25.56 -4.42 11.90
C LEU A 46 -24.57 -3.53 11.13
N PHE A 47 -24.66 -2.20 11.23
CA PHE A 47 -23.64 -1.32 10.66
C PHE A 47 -22.38 -1.33 11.56
N MET A 48 -21.51 -2.31 11.30
CA MET A 48 -20.17 -2.39 11.89
C MET A 48 -19.16 -1.52 11.12
N GLY A 49 -19.57 -0.46 10.41
CA GLY A 49 -18.64 0.34 9.59
C GLY A 49 -17.77 1.27 10.44
N PRO A 50 -16.65 1.80 9.89
CA PRO A 50 -15.81 2.75 10.60
C PRO A 50 -16.59 4.00 11.04
N PRO A 51 -16.21 4.63 12.16
CA PRO A 51 -16.80 5.88 12.63
C PRO A 51 -16.71 6.93 11.53
N THR A 52 -17.82 7.57 11.22
CA THR A 52 -17.86 8.74 10.31
C THR A 52 -17.51 10.03 11.04
N ASP A 53 -16.77 9.93 12.14
CA ASP A 53 -16.33 11.06 12.93
C ASP A 53 -15.07 11.66 12.31
N PRO A 54 -15.07 12.94 11.89
CA PRO A 54 -13.89 13.59 11.32
C PRO A 54 -12.72 13.73 12.31
N SER A 55 -12.94 13.50 13.61
CA SER A 55 -11.91 13.55 14.65
C SER A 55 -11.15 12.23 14.86
N ALA A 56 -11.58 11.13 14.23
CA ALA A 56 -10.91 9.84 14.37
C ALA A 56 -9.53 9.85 13.69
N PRO A 57 -8.47 9.28 14.32
CA PRO A 57 -7.15 9.21 13.72
C PRO A 57 -7.21 8.40 12.42
N ALA A 58 -6.56 8.89 11.36
CA ALA A 58 -6.60 8.28 10.03
C ALA A 58 -6.19 6.79 10.02
N THR A 59 -5.36 6.38 11.00
CA THR A 59 -4.93 4.99 11.23
C THR A 59 -6.08 4.03 11.58
N ASP A 60 -7.19 4.53 12.11
CA ASP A 60 -8.38 3.73 12.43
C ASP A 60 -9.33 3.54 11.23
N LEU A 61 -9.16 4.36 10.19
CA LEU A 61 -10.02 4.37 9.00
C LEU A 61 -9.55 3.36 7.93
N TYR A 62 -8.26 3.00 7.92
CA TYR A 62 -7.67 2.04 6.99
C TYR A 62 -6.67 1.11 7.69
N GLY A 63 -6.07 0.15 6.97
CA GLY A 63 -5.09 -0.77 7.57
C GLY A 63 -5.64 -1.72 8.62
N GLU A 64 -4.81 -2.06 9.61
CA GLU A 64 -5.14 -2.93 10.74
C GLU A 64 -6.28 -2.34 11.61
N GLY A 65 -6.29 -1.01 11.80
CA GLY A 65 -7.32 -0.32 12.59
C GLY A 65 -8.73 -0.51 12.04
N SER A 66 -8.88 -0.61 10.72
CA SER A 66 -10.17 -0.87 10.07
C SER A 66 -10.71 -2.30 10.27
N ARG A 67 -9.89 -3.25 10.73
CA ARG A 67 -10.29 -4.67 10.83
C ARG A 67 -11.37 -4.92 11.88
N LYS A 68 -11.44 -4.08 12.92
CA LYS A 68 -12.50 -4.11 13.95
C LYS A 68 -13.90 -3.86 13.36
N TYR A 69 -13.96 -3.20 12.21
CA TYR A 69 -15.19 -2.86 11.49
C TYR A 69 -15.53 -3.84 10.36
N ARG A 70 -14.76 -4.94 10.21
CA ARG A 70 -15.05 -5.95 9.22
C ARG A 70 -16.20 -6.84 9.71
N ARG A 71 -17.34 -6.79 9.00
CA ARG A 71 -18.50 -7.64 9.32
C ARG A 71 -18.14 -9.13 9.26
N THR A 72 -18.66 -9.88 10.22
CA THR A 72 -18.41 -11.33 10.36
C THR A 72 -19.49 -12.20 9.73
N VAL A 73 -20.68 -11.65 9.46
CA VAL A 73 -21.84 -12.39 8.92
C VAL A 73 -22.20 -11.93 7.50
N TYR A 74 -22.39 -12.91 6.61
CA TYR A 74 -22.76 -12.70 5.21
C TYR A 74 -24.28 -12.70 5.06
N THR A 75 -24.86 -11.56 4.65
CA THR A 75 -26.32 -11.39 4.52
C THR A 75 -26.81 -11.69 3.10
N HIS A 76 -28.13 -11.91 2.95
CA HIS A 76 -28.74 -12.18 1.65
C HIS A 76 -28.46 -11.08 0.61
N ASP A 77 -28.55 -9.80 0.99
CA ASP A 77 -28.23 -8.67 0.10
C ASP A 77 -26.78 -8.72 -0.42
N GLN A 78 -25.84 -9.20 0.41
CA GLN A 78 -24.45 -9.36 0.00
C GLN A 78 -24.27 -10.51 -0.99
N TRP A 79 -25.05 -11.59 -0.82
CA TRP A 79 -25.07 -12.71 -1.77
C TRP A 79 -25.56 -12.26 -3.14
N VAL A 80 -26.66 -11.50 -3.17
CA VAL A 80 -27.19 -10.92 -4.42
C VAL A 80 -26.15 -10.01 -5.06
N LYS A 81 -25.53 -9.11 -4.29
CA LYS A 81 -24.46 -8.23 -4.78
C LYS A 81 -23.25 -9.00 -5.30
N HIS A 82 -22.84 -10.07 -4.64
CA HIS A 82 -21.70 -10.88 -5.05
C HIS A 82 -21.95 -11.65 -6.37
N ARG A 83 -23.20 -12.01 -6.64
CA ARG A 83 -23.61 -12.64 -7.90
C ARG A 83 -23.94 -11.67 -9.02
N SER A 84 -23.96 -10.37 -8.75
CA SER A 84 -24.16 -9.38 -9.81
C SER A 84 -23.08 -9.50 -10.90
N PRO A 85 -23.47 -9.41 -12.18
CA PRO A 85 -22.52 -9.42 -13.30
C PRO A 85 -21.60 -8.18 -13.28
N ASP A 86 -22.12 -7.05 -12.78
CA ASP A 86 -21.41 -5.76 -12.72
C ASP A 86 -20.39 -5.67 -11.58
N ARG A 87 -20.22 -6.74 -10.78
CA ARG A 87 -19.33 -6.74 -9.61
C ARG A 87 -17.90 -6.35 -9.96
N PHE A 88 -17.41 -6.72 -11.14
CA PHE A 88 -16.03 -6.46 -11.53
C PHE A 88 -15.82 -4.98 -11.84
N VAL A 89 -16.75 -4.35 -12.54
CA VAL A 89 -16.72 -2.91 -12.84
C VAL A 89 -16.83 -2.10 -11.57
N ASN A 90 -17.76 -2.47 -10.68
CA ASN A 90 -17.94 -1.83 -9.39
C ASN A 90 -16.73 -1.99 -8.46
N ASN A 91 -16.08 -3.15 -8.48
CA ASN A 91 -14.85 -3.36 -7.72
C ASN A 91 -13.69 -2.55 -8.31
N LEU A 92 -13.58 -2.49 -9.64
CA LEU A 92 -12.53 -1.74 -10.34
C LEU A 92 -12.63 -0.23 -10.06
N SER A 93 -13.84 0.34 -10.15
CA SER A 93 -14.07 1.76 -9.86
C SER A 93 -13.81 2.12 -8.39
N THR A 94 -13.99 1.17 -7.47
CA THR A 94 -13.73 1.37 -6.05
C THR A 94 -12.29 1.06 -5.62
N LEU A 95 -11.42 0.53 -6.50
CA LEU A 95 -10.02 0.22 -6.17
C LEU A 95 -9.24 1.46 -5.71
N PHE A 96 -9.40 2.60 -6.40
CA PHE A 96 -8.69 3.83 -6.06
C PHE A 96 -9.11 4.41 -4.70
N ASN A 97 -10.32 4.11 -4.26
CA ASN A 97 -10.83 4.49 -2.94
C ASN A 97 -10.60 3.41 -1.87
N SER A 98 -10.05 2.26 -2.23
CA SER A 98 -9.86 1.13 -1.33
C SER A 98 -8.75 1.39 -0.31
N GLY A 99 -8.90 0.81 0.89
CA GLY A 99 -7.87 0.87 1.93
C GLY A 99 -6.54 0.21 1.53
N ILE A 100 -6.55 -0.67 0.53
CA ILE A 100 -5.35 -1.33 0.01
C ILE A 100 -4.43 -0.31 -0.67
N TYR A 101 -5.00 0.53 -1.55
CA TYR A 101 -4.24 1.60 -2.20
C TYR A 101 -3.68 2.60 -1.18
N LYS A 102 -4.46 2.95 -0.15
CA LYS A 102 -4.03 3.86 0.91
C LYS A 102 -2.89 3.30 1.77
N ASN A 103 -2.87 1.99 2.01
CA ASN A 103 -1.82 1.34 2.78
C ASN A 103 -0.52 1.17 1.98
N VAL A 104 -0.63 0.73 0.72
CA VAL A 104 0.52 0.29 -0.09
C VAL A 104 1.02 1.40 -1.03
N GLY A 105 0.23 2.48 -1.22
CA GLY A 105 0.49 3.52 -2.20
C GLY A 105 1.84 4.22 -2.03
N LYS A 106 2.31 4.44 -0.80
CA LYS A 106 3.62 5.07 -0.55
C LYS A 106 4.78 4.22 -1.10
N GLU A 107 4.74 2.91 -0.88
CA GLU A 107 5.77 1.98 -1.34
C GLU A 107 5.77 1.84 -2.86
N VAL A 108 4.57 1.81 -3.45
CA VAL A 108 4.38 1.77 -4.91
C VAL A 108 4.94 3.04 -5.55
N VAL A 109 4.58 4.22 -5.05
CA VAL A 109 5.08 5.50 -5.58
C VAL A 109 6.61 5.56 -5.52
N PHE A 110 7.22 5.09 -4.43
CA PHE A 110 8.67 5.04 -4.31
C PHE A 110 9.32 4.09 -5.34
N THR A 111 8.76 2.90 -5.52
CA THR A 111 9.31 1.93 -6.49
C THR A 111 9.09 2.40 -7.92
N THR A 112 7.95 3.02 -8.22
CA THR A 112 7.64 3.62 -9.51
C THR A 112 8.55 4.81 -9.81
N SER A 113 8.88 5.66 -8.84
CA SER A 113 9.81 6.78 -9.06
C SER A 113 11.21 6.29 -9.40
N VAL A 114 11.70 5.24 -8.73
CA VAL A 114 12.97 4.60 -9.06
C VAL A 114 12.92 3.99 -10.47
N ALA A 115 11.83 3.31 -10.83
CA ALA A 115 11.67 2.75 -12.17
C ALA A 115 11.66 3.82 -13.27
N ILE A 116 10.94 4.93 -13.06
CA ILE A 116 10.92 6.07 -13.98
C ILE A 116 12.32 6.69 -14.11
N PHE A 117 13.04 6.83 -13.00
CA PHE A 117 14.40 7.34 -13.02
C PHE A 117 15.33 6.46 -13.86
N VAL A 118 15.29 5.13 -13.63
CA VAL A 118 16.10 4.18 -14.42
C VAL A 118 15.69 4.22 -15.90
N TRP A 119 14.40 4.27 -16.21
CA TRP A 119 13.91 4.38 -17.58
C TRP A 119 14.41 5.65 -18.27
N ALA A 120 14.26 6.81 -17.62
CA ALA A 120 14.74 8.09 -18.14
C ALA A 120 16.26 8.09 -18.33
N TRP A 121 17.01 7.50 -17.41
CA TRP A 121 18.46 7.33 -17.55
C TRP A 121 18.83 6.50 -18.78
N ASN A 122 18.12 5.39 -19.01
CA ASN A 122 18.35 4.53 -20.18
C ASN A 122 18.03 5.27 -21.49
N LEU A 123 17.00 6.11 -21.55
CA LEU A 123 16.70 6.94 -22.73
C LEU A 123 17.82 7.94 -23.03
N LEU A 124 18.40 8.57 -22.01
CA LEU A 124 19.45 9.59 -22.16
C LEU A 124 20.81 9.01 -22.63
N VAL A 125 21.14 7.80 -22.18
CA VAL A 125 22.43 7.15 -22.42
C VAL A 125 22.40 6.18 -23.61
N GLY A 126 21.28 5.50 -23.83
CA GLY A 126 21.10 4.49 -24.87
C GLY A 126 20.50 5.02 -26.18
N GLY A 127 19.98 6.25 -26.17
CA GLY A 127 19.13 6.76 -27.25
C GLY A 127 17.71 6.22 -27.13
N TYR A 128 16.79 6.80 -27.89
CA TYR A 128 15.40 6.37 -27.90
C TYR A 128 14.81 6.38 -29.30
N GLN A 129 13.80 5.55 -29.52
CA GLN A 129 13.03 5.55 -30.74
C GLN A 129 11.72 6.31 -30.49
N ASP A 130 11.45 7.32 -31.30
CA ASP A 130 10.18 8.05 -31.23
C ASP A 130 9.01 7.20 -31.75
N LEU A 131 7.78 7.62 -31.48
CA LEU A 131 6.54 7.02 -32.01
C LEU A 131 6.50 6.99 -33.54
N SER A 132 7.26 7.88 -34.20
CA SER A 132 7.45 7.92 -35.65
C SER A 132 8.47 6.90 -36.16
N GLY A 133 9.06 6.09 -35.27
CA GLY A 133 10.05 5.07 -35.59
C GLY A 133 11.47 5.60 -35.82
N VAL A 134 11.71 6.90 -35.67
CA VAL A 134 13.01 7.54 -35.84
C VAL A 134 13.86 7.32 -34.59
N ALA A 135 15.08 6.81 -34.76
CA ALA A 135 16.05 6.64 -33.69
C ALA A 135 16.78 7.97 -33.44
N HIS A 136 16.75 8.43 -32.19
CA HIS A 136 17.49 9.59 -31.73
C HIS A 136 18.75 9.15 -30.99
N ASP A 137 19.86 9.81 -31.35
CA ASP A 137 21.16 9.54 -30.73
C ASP A 137 21.17 9.91 -29.23
N PRO A 138 21.97 9.19 -28.42
CA PRO A 138 22.09 9.46 -27.00
C PRO A 138 22.68 10.85 -26.73
N ILE A 139 22.10 11.53 -25.75
CA ILE A 139 22.56 12.85 -25.30
C ILE A 139 23.87 12.73 -24.51
N ILE A 140 24.02 11.65 -23.73
CA ILE A 140 25.21 11.39 -22.92
C ILE A 140 26.02 10.28 -23.59
N GLN A 141 27.16 10.65 -24.17
CA GLN A 141 28.04 9.74 -24.92
C GLN A 141 29.14 9.10 -24.06
N GLY A 142 29.21 9.42 -22.77
CA GLY A 142 30.22 8.89 -21.86
C GLY A 142 30.10 7.37 -21.70
N GLU A 143 31.16 6.63 -21.99
CA GLU A 143 31.16 5.16 -21.93
C GLU A 143 30.94 4.64 -20.49
N TRP A 144 31.37 5.40 -19.48
CA TRP A 144 31.09 5.12 -18.08
C TRP A 144 29.59 5.09 -17.75
N ALA A 145 28.76 5.85 -18.48
CA ALA A 145 27.33 5.93 -18.23
C ALA A 145 26.60 4.67 -18.70
N LYS A 146 27.17 3.94 -19.67
CA LYS A 146 26.63 2.68 -20.21
C LYS A 146 26.91 1.47 -19.31
N ILE A 147 27.89 1.58 -18.41
CA ILE A 147 28.25 0.51 -17.46
C ILE A 147 27.18 0.36 -16.36
N VAL A 148 26.44 1.44 -16.06
CA VAL A 148 25.37 1.45 -15.05
C VAL A 148 24.05 0.94 -15.65
N GLY A 149 24.08 -0.24 -16.28
CA GLY A 149 22.91 -0.93 -16.82
C GLY A 149 22.42 -2.03 -15.89
N LEU A 150 21.09 -2.25 -15.82
CA LEU A 150 20.53 -3.37 -15.05
C LEU A 150 20.76 -4.71 -15.79
N PRO A 151 21.25 -5.76 -15.12
CA PRO A 151 21.44 -7.07 -15.74
C PRO A 151 20.08 -7.79 -15.91
N LEU A 152 19.58 -7.83 -17.14
CA LEU A 152 18.30 -8.49 -17.47
C LEU A 152 18.29 -9.99 -17.10
N GLN A 153 19.45 -10.67 -17.20
CA GLN A 153 19.59 -12.10 -16.95
C GLN A 153 19.28 -12.50 -15.50
N ALA A 154 19.62 -11.65 -14.53
CA ALA A 154 19.32 -11.91 -13.12
C ALA A 154 17.82 -11.84 -12.86
N PHE A 155 17.13 -10.88 -13.49
CA PHE A 155 15.68 -10.76 -13.35
C PHE A 155 14.94 -11.93 -13.96
N THR A 156 15.34 -12.41 -15.15
CA THR A 156 14.67 -13.54 -15.81
C THR A 156 14.82 -14.85 -15.04
N THR A 157 15.97 -15.06 -14.39
CA THR A 157 16.24 -16.31 -13.65
C THR A 157 15.56 -16.36 -12.27
N VAL A 158 15.43 -15.22 -11.59
CA VAL A 158 14.86 -15.15 -10.22
C VAL A 158 13.33 -15.00 -10.22
N SER A 159 12.75 -14.44 -11.27
CA SER A 159 11.29 -14.21 -11.39
C SER A 159 10.41 -15.43 -11.05
N PRO A 160 10.63 -16.64 -11.61
CA PRO A 160 9.76 -17.79 -11.30
C PRO A 160 9.88 -18.23 -9.85
N SER A 161 11.09 -18.21 -9.27
CA SER A 161 11.33 -18.56 -7.87
C SER A 161 10.63 -17.60 -6.92
N LEU A 162 10.67 -16.30 -7.21
CA LEU A 162 10.01 -15.27 -6.40
C LEU A 162 8.48 -15.41 -6.44
N GLY A 163 7.91 -15.73 -7.61
CA GLY A 163 6.48 -16.00 -7.75
C GLY A 163 6.02 -17.19 -6.90
N LEU A 164 6.79 -18.29 -6.92
CA LEU A 164 6.49 -19.49 -6.15
C LEU A 164 6.61 -19.26 -4.63
N LEU A 165 7.63 -18.52 -4.19
CA LEU A 165 7.75 -18.11 -2.79
C LEU A 165 6.56 -17.29 -2.31
N LEU A 166 6.07 -16.36 -3.14
CA LEU A 166 4.91 -15.54 -2.81
C LEU A 166 3.64 -16.40 -2.67
N ALA A 167 3.44 -17.38 -3.56
CA ALA A 167 2.29 -18.29 -3.50
C ALA A 167 2.30 -19.14 -2.21
N PHE A 168 3.45 -19.70 -1.82
CA PHE A 168 3.55 -20.48 -0.59
C PHE A 168 3.40 -19.61 0.67
N ARG A 169 3.99 -18.41 0.66
CA ARG A 169 3.87 -17.46 1.78
C ARG A 169 2.41 -17.03 1.98
N THR A 170 1.70 -16.73 0.90
CA THR A 170 0.28 -16.34 0.97
C THR A 170 -0.60 -17.50 1.42
N ASN A 171 -0.39 -18.73 0.92
CA ASN A 171 -1.15 -19.91 1.36
C ASN A 171 -0.99 -20.19 2.86
N SER A 172 0.25 -20.19 3.37
CA SER A 172 0.52 -20.36 4.80
C SER A 172 -0.14 -19.26 5.66
N SER A 173 -0.13 -18.02 5.17
CA SER A 173 -0.78 -16.89 5.84
C SER A 173 -2.30 -17.05 5.88
N TYR A 174 -2.91 -17.50 4.80
CA TYR A 174 -4.35 -17.78 4.72
C TYR A 174 -4.77 -18.90 5.66
N LYS A 175 -4.00 -19.99 5.75
CA LYS A 175 -4.26 -21.09 6.69
C LYS A 175 -4.31 -20.60 8.13
N ARG A 176 -3.31 -19.82 8.55
CA ARG A 176 -3.27 -19.24 9.92
C ARG A 176 -4.42 -18.28 10.18
N TRP A 177 -4.82 -17.49 9.17
CA TRP A 177 -5.96 -16.59 9.28
C TRP A 177 -7.28 -17.33 9.44
N ASP A 178 -7.48 -18.44 8.71
CA ASP A 178 -8.67 -19.28 8.83
C ASP A 178 -8.73 -20.02 10.18
N GLU A 179 -7.61 -20.58 10.64
CA GLU A 179 -7.49 -21.20 11.96
C GLU A 179 -7.83 -20.22 13.09
N ALA A 180 -7.29 -18.99 13.05
CA ALA A 180 -7.55 -17.98 14.08
C ALA A 180 -9.03 -17.60 14.21
N ARG A 181 -9.81 -17.67 13.11
CA ARG A 181 -11.25 -17.38 13.11
C ARG A 181 -12.11 -18.52 13.67
N LYS A 182 -11.56 -19.72 13.85
CA LYS A 182 -12.28 -20.86 14.43
C LYS A 182 -12.21 -20.89 15.96
N PHE A 183 -11.22 -20.19 16.54
CA PHE A 183 -11.00 -20.12 17.98
C PHE A 183 -11.62 -18.88 18.65
N TRP A 184 -12.29 -18.02 17.87
CA TRP A 184 -12.96 -16.80 18.33
C TRP A 184 -14.42 -16.75 17.89
#